data_AF-A0A3M0L7Y6-F1
#
_entry.id   AF-A0A3M0L7Y6-F1
#
_cell.length_a   1.000
_cell.length_b   1.000
_cell.length_c   1.000
_cell.angle_alpha   90.00
_cell.angle_beta   90.00
_cell.angle_gamma   90.00
#
_symmetry.space_group_name_H-M   'P 1'
#
loop_
_entity.id
_entity.type
_entity.pdbx_description
1 polymer ?
#
loop_
_entity_poly.entity_id
_entity_poly.type
_entity_poly.pdbx_seq_one_letter_code
_entity_poly.pdbx_strand_id
1 'polypeptide(L)'
;MVEQQMFIDQLKLKLEKFTDGKSLDFSSTYEDGPAVVAFARRPYGVPVTKNLLCPLHVPSGTEIQKGYTSPPILSLAQIMAEFHVRRQILLSKLEDQDKVLHHLSDQSDEEEDNAGSEEKTSYKHSMNRTWTQNHTSPCFLPDLSDMKCRVDKSGLSNKSVLQTTQPQTLQKKQQDTKNLASLSNQSEREARELEQKVAQMKHEQSQIQKKLCEESEKKKQLEAELQQDQQQIKELLLKMELQQKILKLKDKEIAVFKKKKNNSAATSQKLQKLEEQKKWLDEEMERILQQRQQLAELEEDLKKREAIVAKKRSVIARKKPPGNQETEV
;
A
#
# COMPACT_ATOMS: atom_id res chain seq x y z
N MET A 1 13.66 -2.56 34.50
CA MET A 1 12.49 -3.41 34.84
C MET A 1 11.20 -2.60 35.02
N VAL A 2 11.14 -1.59 35.89
CA VAL A 2 9.89 -0.83 36.18
C VAL A 2 9.21 -0.27 34.92
N GLU A 3 9.97 0.29 33.98
CA GLU A 3 9.44 0.83 32.71
C GLU A 3 8.81 -0.25 31.80
N GLN A 4 9.41 -1.44 31.74
CA GLN A 4 8.83 -2.58 31.00
C GLN A 4 7.53 -3.07 31.65
N GLN A 5 7.48 -3.08 32.99
CA GLN A 5 6.26 -3.44 33.73
C GLN A 5 5.13 -2.45 33.44
N MET A 6 5.42 -1.14 33.49
CA MET A 6 4.46 -0.09 33.12
C MET A 6 3.92 -0.25 31.69
N PHE A 7 4.75 -0.66 30.73
CA PHE A 7 4.32 -0.93 29.36
C PHE A 7 3.40 -2.16 29.27
N ILE A 8 3.75 -3.25 29.97
CA ILE A 8 2.93 -4.47 30.07
C ILE A 8 1.55 -4.14 30.65
N ASP A 9 1.50 -3.36 31.72
CA ASP A 9 0.24 -3.03 32.39
C ASP A 9 -0.63 -2.06 31.56
N GLN A 10 -0.01 -1.15 30.79
CA GLN A 10 -0.71 -0.35 29.78
C GLN A 10 -1.31 -1.22 28.66
N LEU A 11 -0.62 -2.27 28.22
CA LEU A 11 -1.13 -3.20 27.21
C LEU A 11 -2.31 -4.04 27.73
N LYS A 12 -2.22 -4.56 28.97
CA LYS A 12 -3.34 -5.28 29.63
C LYS A 12 -4.59 -4.40 29.71
N LEU A 13 -4.44 -3.17 30.20
CA LEU A 13 -5.56 -2.23 30.37
C LEU A 13 -6.15 -1.73 29.03
N LYS A 14 -5.40 -1.82 27.93
CA LYS A 14 -5.95 -1.65 26.57
C LYS A 14 -6.74 -2.88 26.13
N LEU A 15 -6.26 -4.09 26.41
CA LEU A 15 -6.89 -5.34 25.99
C LEU A 15 -8.25 -5.56 26.66
N GLU A 16 -8.33 -5.30 27.97
CA GLU A 16 -9.55 -5.42 28.78
C GLU A 16 -10.70 -4.54 28.25
N LYS A 17 -10.36 -3.31 27.81
CA LYS A 17 -11.29 -2.37 27.18
C LYS A 17 -11.83 -2.84 25.81
N PHE A 18 -11.16 -3.78 25.14
CA PHE A 18 -11.66 -4.39 23.91
C PHE A 18 -12.53 -5.63 24.16
N THR A 19 -12.38 -6.29 25.31
CA THR A 19 -13.22 -7.45 25.67
C THR A 19 -14.61 -7.04 26.17
N ASP A 20 -14.73 -5.98 26.98
CA ASP A 20 -16.04 -5.47 27.43
C ASP A 20 -16.92 -4.96 26.28
N GLY A 21 -16.29 -4.51 25.18
CA GLY A 21 -17.01 -4.05 23.97
C GLY A 21 -17.50 -5.16 23.04
N LYS A 22 -17.35 -6.44 23.42
CA LYS A 22 -17.53 -7.59 22.50
C LYS A 22 -18.39 -8.73 23.04
N SER A 23 -19.41 -8.38 23.83
CA SER A 23 -20.58 -9.24 24.07
C SER A 23 -21.83 -8.56 23.49
N LEU A 24 -22.16 -8.89 22.24
CA LEU A 24 -23.50 -8.69 21.71
C LEU A 24 -23.81 -9.78 20.67
N ASP A 25 -24.90 -10.48 20.92
CA ASP A 25 -25.28 -11.75 20.33
C ASP A 25 -25.46 -11.71 18.80
N PHE A 26 -24.97 -12.76 18.12
CA PHE A 26 -25.49 -13.18 16.82
C PHE A 26 -26.31 -14.45 17.02
N SER A 27 -27.64 -14.30 16.99
CA SER A 27 -28.56 -15.43 17.02
C SER A 27 -28.47 -16.22 15.71
N SER A 28 -27.87 -17.41 15.78
CA SER A 28 -27.89 -18.39 14.69
C SER A 28 -29.22 -19.14 14.68
N THR A 29 -30.09 -18.87 13.71
CA THR A 29 -31.25 -19.71 13.42
C THR A 29 -30.88 -20.75 12.36
N TYR A 30 -30.69 -21.99 12.81
CA TYR A 30 -30.76 -23.18 11.97
C TYR A 30 -32.14 -23.29 11.31
N GLU A 31 -32.15 -23.62 10.02
CA GLU A 31 -33.20 -24.40 9.37
C GLU A 31 -32.50 -25.39 8.43
N ASP A 32 -33.01 -26.62 8.39
CA ASP A 32 -32.36 -27.81 7.81
C ASP A 32 -33.29 -28.44 6.76
N GLY A 33 -32.75 -28.95 5.65
CA GLY A 33 -33.58 -29.63 4.63
C GLY A 33 -33.11 -29.47 3.17
N PRO A 34 -33.05 -30.55 2.36
CA PRO A 34 -32.31 -30.52 1.09
C PRO A 34 -33.17 -30.48 -0.20
N ALA A 35 -32.54 -29.91 -1.25
CA ALA A 35 -32.63 -30.27 -2.67
C ALA A 35 -34.01 -30.48 -3.34
N VAL A 36 -34.42 -29.50 -4.16
CA VAL A 36 -35.21 -29.74 -5.38
C VAL A 36 -34.61 -28.98 -6.57
N VAL A 37 -34.46 -29.68 -7.70
CA VAL A 37 -33.89 -29.17 -8.95
C VAL A 37 -34.91 -28.33 -9.73
N ALA A 38 -34.52 -27.13 -10.17
CA ALA A 38 -35.29 -26.36 -11.16
C ALA A 38 -34.35 -25.60 -12.12
N PHE A 39 -34.24 -26.08 -13.37
CA PHE A 39 -33.52 -25.39 -14.44
C PHE A 39 -34.36 -24.24 -15.00
N ALA A 40 -34.02 -22.99 -14.66
CA ALA A 40 -34.54 -21.81 -15.35
C ALA A 40 -33.71 -21.54 -16.63
N ARG A 41 -34.38 -21.49 -17.79
CA ARG A 41 -33.75 -21.35 -19.11
C ARG A 41 -33.07 -19.98 -19.29
N ARG A 42 -31.86 -19.98 -19.83
CA ARG A 42 -31.13 -18.79 -20.30
C ARG A 42 -31.56 -18.45 -21.74
N PRO A 43 -31.99 -17.21 -22.05
CA PRO A 43 -32.38 -16.84 -23.42
C PRO A 43 -31.18 -16.35 -24.27
N TYR A 44 -31.06 -16.96 -25.45
CA TYR A 44 -30.24 -16.59 -26.61
C TYR A 44 -28.70 -16.57 -26.52
N GLY A 45 -28.07 -17.30 -27.44
CA GLY A 45 -26.67 -17.18 -27.82
C GLY A 45 -26.52 -16.62 -29.24
N VAL A 46 -25.30 -16.20 -29.58
CA VAL A 46 -24.89 -15.67 -30.89
C VAL A 46 -23.76 -16.59 -31.41
N PRO A 47 -23.70 -16.92 -32.73
CA PRO A 47 -22.95 -18.09 -33.19
C PRO A 47 -21.43 -17.89 -33.19
N VAL A 48 -20.72 -19.00 -32.87
CA VAL A 48 -19.26 -19.10 -32.95
C VAL A 48 -18.83 -19.27 -34.41
N THR A 49 -18.18 -18.27 -34.98
CA THR A 49 -17.50 -18.39 -36.28
C THR A 49 -16.13 -19.07 -36.08
N LYS A 50 -15.94 -20.20 -36.77
CA LYS A 50 -14.67 -20.94 -36.80
C LYS A 50 -13.89 -20.57 -38.06
N ASN A 51 -12.78 -19.86 -37.90
CA ASN A 51 -11.67 -19.75 -38.87
C ASN A 51 -10.39 -19.64 -38.01
N LEU A 52 -9.68 -20.74 -37.75
CA LEU A 52 -8.57 -21.25 -38.55
C LEU A 52 -7.38 -20.27 -38.67
N LEU A 53 -6.38 -20.50 -37.79
CA LEU A 53 -4.94 -20.56 -38.08
C LEU A 53 -4.33 -19.51 -39.02
N CYS A 54 -3.49 -18.61 -38.47
CA CYS A 54 -2.11 -18.31 -38.93
C CYS A 54 -1.41 -17.28 -37.99
N PRO A 55 -0.07 -17.05 -38.07
CA PRO A 55 0.80 -17.48 -36.98
C PRO A 55 1.46 -16.31 -36.21
N LEU A 56 2.33 -16.67 -35.25
CA LEU A 56 3.23 -15.76 -34.54
C LEU A 56 4.02 -14.86 -35.51
N HIS A 57 3.63 -13.58 -35.57
CA HIS A 57 4.50 -12.53 -36.09
C HIS A 57 5.11 -11.80 -34.89
N VAL A 58 6.42 -11.94 -34.71
CA VAL A 58 7.21 -11.11 -33.78
C VAL A 58 7.76 -9.94 -34.59
N PRO A 59 7.24 -8.71 -34.43
CA PRO A 59 7.86 -7.54 -35.03
C PRO A 59 9.03 -7.09 -34.14
N SER A 60 10.25 -7.45 -34.55
CA SER A 60 11.44 -6.75 -34.11
C SER A 60 11.45 -5.35 -34.75
N GLY A 61 10.98 -4.34 -34.01
CA GLY A 61 10.90 -2.97 -34.51
C GLY A 61 10.65 -1.96 -33.39
N THR A 62 11.67 -1.15 -33.08
CA THR A 62 11.55 -0.01 -32.16
C THR A 62 10.76 1.13 -32.80
N GLU A 63 9.55 1.40 -32.30
CA GLU A 63 8.90 2.70 -32.53
C GLU A 63 8.10 3.14 -31.29
N ILE A 64 8.41 4.34 -30.78
CA ILE A 64 7.84 4.86 -29.54
C ILE A 64 6.60 5.70 -29.88
N GLN A 65 5.42 5.09 -29.84
CA GLN A 65 4.16 5.83 -29.69
C GLN A 65 3.61 5.72 -28.27
N LYS A 66 3.47 6.87 -27.61
CA LYS A 66 2.92 6.99 -26.25
C LYS A 66 1.39 6.88 -26.27
N GLY A 67 0.88 5.70 -26.59
CA GLY A 67 -0.49 5.33 -26.26
C GLY A 67 -0.56 4.83 -24.82
N TYR A 68 -1.43 5.42 -23.99
CA TYR A 68 -1.82 4.79 -22.72
C TYR A 68 -2.69 3.58 -23.01
N THR A 69 -2.07 2.45 -23.36
CA THR A 69 -2.76 1.15 -23.29
C THR A 69 -2.81 0.73 -21.84
N SER A 70 -3.90 0.10 -21.42
CA SER A 70 -3.92 -0.65 -20.15
C SER A 70 -2.72 -1.59 -20.10
N PRO A 71 -2.05 -1.77 -18.94
CA PRO A 71 -1.00 -2.78 -18.81
C PRO A 71 -1.47 -4.12 -19.36
N PRO A 72 -0.60 -4.91 -20.03
CA PRO A 72 -0.97 -6.24 -20.49
C PRO A 72 -1.61 -7.02 -19.36
N ILE A 73 -2.73 -7.69 -19.62
CA ILE A 73 -3.43 -8.50 -18.62
C ILE A 73 -2.59 -9.76 -18.40
N LEU A 74 -1.52 -9.63 -17.62
CA LEU A 74 -0.66 -10.72 -17.21
C LEU A 74 -1.54 -11.71 -16.44
N SER A 75 -1.67 -12.93 -16.94
CA SER A 75 -2.39 -13.96 -16.20
C SER A 75 -1.66 -14.24 -14.88
N LEU A 76 -2.40 -14.66 -13.85
CA LEU A 76 -1.80 -15.08 -12.58
C LEU A 76 -0.72 -16.15 -12.78
N ALA A 77 -0.89 -17.04 -13.75
CA ALA A 77 0.11 -18.05 -14.13
C ALA A 77 1.41 -17.42 -14.67
N GLN A 78 1.34 -16.32 -15.41
CA GLN A 78 2.52 -15.60 -15.92
C GLN A 78 3.27 -14.89 -14.80
N ILE A 79 2.56 -14.24 -13.87
CA ILE A 79 3.15 -13.60 -12.68
C ILE A 79 3.82 -14.64 -11.77
N MET A 80 3.14 -15.78 -11.55
CA MET A 80 3.69 -16.92 -10.82
C MET A 80 4.94 -17.49 -11.51
N ALA A 81 4.90 -17.69 -12.83
CA ALA A 81 6.06 -18.18 -13.58
C ALA A 81 7.25 -17.23 -13.50
N GLU A 82 7.04 -15.92 -13.63
CA GLU A 82 8.08 -14.91 -13.47
C GLU A 82 8.69 -14.93 -12.06
N PHE A 83 7.85 -15.07 -11.02
CA PHE A 83 8.31 -15.25 -9.65
C PHE A 83 9.14 -16.53 -9.46
N HIS A 84 8.68 -17.66 -10.03
CA HIS A 84 9.41 -18.93 -9.96
C HIS A 84 10.79 -18.84 -10.65
N VAL A 85 10.87 -18.23 -11.84
CA VAL A 85 12.14 -18.02 -12.55
C VAL A 85 13.08 -17.10 -11.74
N ARG A 86 12.57 -15.98 -11.22
CA ARG A 86 13.37 -15.07 -10.37
C ARG A 86 13.86 -15.74 -9.09
N ARG A 87 13.02 -16.54 -8.43
CA ARG A 87 13.40 -17.35 -7.26
C ARG A 87 14.49 -18.35 -7.61
N GLN A 88 14.36 -19.07 -8.72
CA GLN A 88 15.35 -20.07 -9.12
C GLN A 88 16.73 -19.44 -9.39
N ILE A 89 16.76 -18.32 -10.13
CA ILE A 89 18.01 -17.58 -10.39
C ILE A 89 18.64 -17.08 -9.08
N LEU A 90 17.83 -16.61 -8.13
CA LEU A 90 18.34 -16.16 -6.83
C LEU A 90 18.93 -17.31 -6.00
N LEU A 91 18.29 -18.50 -6.03
CA LEU A 91 18.80 -19.69 -5.34
C LEU A 91 20.12 -20.17 -5.95
N SER A 92 20.23 -20.28 -7.27
CA SER A 92 21.51 -20.65 -7.91
C SER A 92 22.62 -19.65 -7.60
N LYS A 93 22.31 -18.34 -7.58
CA LYS A 93 23.29 -17.32 -7.17
C LYS A 93 23.74 -17.45 -5.71
N LEU A 94 22.91 -17.99 -4.82
CA LEU A 94 23.31 -18.24 -3.43
C LEU A 94 24.17 -19.50 -3.33
N GLU A 95 23.83 -20.55 -4.07
CA GLU A 95 24.60 -21.79 -4.21
C GLU A 95 26.01 -21.53 -4.79
N ASP A 96 26.11 -20.73 -5.86
CA ASP A 96 27.39 -20.30 -6.46
C ASP A 96 28.28 -19.46 -5.51
N GLN A 97 27.67 -18.82 -4.50
CA GLN A 97 28.37 -18.01 -3.50
C GLN A 97 28.68 -18.77 -2.21
N ASP A 98 28.07 -19.94 -1.99
CA ASP A 98 28.31 -20.77 -0.82
C ASP A 98 29.58 -21.61 -1.00
N LYS A 99 30.72 -20.94 -0.83
CA LYS A 99 32.03 -21.59 -0.81
C LYS A 99 32.17 -22.46 0.43
N VAL A 100 31.75 -23.72 0.31
CA VAL A 100 32.07 -24.77 1.29
C VAL A 100 33.58 -24.78 1.48
N LEU A 101 34.01 -24.44 2.70
CA LEU A 101 35.42 -24.49 3.10
C LEU A 101 35.83 -25.96 3.23
N HIS A 102 36.20 -26.58 2.11
CA HIS A 102 36.91 -27.86 2.13
C HIS A 102 38.21 -27.65 2.90
N HIS A 103 38.24 -28.12 4.14
CA HIS A 103 39.43 -28.08 4.96
C HIS A 103 40.46 -29.01 4.31
N LEU A 104 41.59 -28.43 3.89
CA LEU A 104 42.71 -29.17 3.33
C LEU A 104 43.35 -29.99 4.45
N SER A 105 42.94 -31.26 4.59
CA SER A 105 43.81 -32.28 5.14
C SER A 105 44.83 -32.63 4.06
N ASP A 106 45.97 -31.96 4.13
CA ASP A 106 47.06 -32.06 3.16
C ASP A 106 48.21 -32.90 3.73
N GLN A 107 48.84 -33.69 2.85
CA GLN A 107 50.21 -34.28 2.94
C GLN A 107 50.46 -35.67 3.57
N SER A 108 51.48 -36.32 2.95
CA SER A 108 52.17 -37.59 3.25
C SER A 108 51.39 -38.89 2.95
N ASP A 109 51.96 -39.88 2.26
CA ASP A 109 53.31 -40.04 1.67
C ASP A 109 53.24 -40.96 0.43
N GLU A 110 54.27 -40.94 -0.42
CA GLU A 110 54.36 -41.84 -1.60
C GLU A 110 54.88 -43.25 -1.21
N GLU A 111 54.61 -44.21 -2.09
CA GLU A 111 55.12 -45.61 -2.19
C GLU A 111 54.15 -46.77 -1.85
N GLU A 112 53.53 -47.26 -2.94
CA GLU A 112 53.35 -48.67 -3.35
C GLU A 112 52.45 -49.68 -2.58
N ASP A 113 51.61 -50.35 -3.38
CA ASP A 113 50.94 -51.65 -3.20
C ASP A 113 49.94 -51.95 -2.06
N ASN A 114 48.67 -51.63 -2.37
CA ASN A 114 47.66 -52.64 -2.71
C ASN A 114 47.31 -53.74 -1.67
N ALA A 115 46.39 -53.45 -0.75
CA ALA A 115 45.15 -54.23 -0.53
C ALA A 115 44.18 -53.57 0.49
N GLY A 116 42.89 -53.57 0.16
CA GLY A 116 41.76 -52.89 0.83
C GLY A 116 41.73 -52.76 2.38
N SER A 117 41.49 -51.53 2.83
CA SER A 117 40.98 -51.15 4.16
C SER A 117 39.47 -51.43 4.28
N GLU A 118 38.91 -51.94 5.39
CA GLU A 118 38.85 -51.41 6.78
C GLU A 118 38.15 -50.03 6.88
N GLU A 119 37.40 -49.64 7.91
CA GLU A 119 36.61 -50.22 9.01
C GLU A 119 35.91 -49.01 9.68
N LYS A 120 34.77 -49.24 10.35
CA LYS A 120 34.23 -48.52 11.54
C LYS A 120 34.56 -47.01 11.74
N THR A 121 33.57 -46.14 11.99
CA THR A 121 32.89 -46.05 13.31
C THR A 121 31.78 -45.00 13.29
N SER A 122 30.77 -45.18 14.16
CA SER A 122 29.73 -44.19 14.46
C SER A 122 29.98 -43.58 15.84
N TYR A 123 30.14 -42.26 15.93
CA TYR A 123 30.21 -41.57 17.22
C TYR A 123 29.53 -40.20 17.17
N LYS A 124 28.30 -40.13 17.71
CA LYS A 124 27.51 -38.90 17.84
C LYS A 124 27.81 -38.22 19.16
N HIS A 125 28.01 -36.90 19.16
CA HIS A 125 27.93 -36.09 20.37
C HIS A 125 26.98 -34.90 20.19
N SER A 126 26.21 -34.64 21.26
CA SER A 126 25.03 -33.78 21.26
C SER A 126 25.33 -32.34 21.68
N MET A 127 24.65 -31.39 21.06
CA MET A 127 24.58 -30.00 21.51
C MET A 127 23.93 -29.91 22.89
N ASN A 128 24.50 -29.12 23.81
CA ASN A 128 23.86 -28.26 24.83
C ASN A 128 24.85 -27.93 25.95
N ARG A 129 25.30 -26.67 26.04
CA ARG A 129 25.85 -26.12 27.29
C ARG A 129 25.63 -24.60 27.33
N THR A 130 24.97 -24.15 28.39
CA THR A 130 24.50 -22.77 28.57
C THR A 130 25.63 -21.84 28.97
N TRP A 131 25.66 -20.65 28.40
CA TRP A 131 26.66 -19.61 28.70
C TRP A 131 26.24 -18.82 29.94
N THR A 132 27.10 -18.70 30.95
CA THR A 132 26.88 -17.82 32.11
C THR A 132 28.15 -17.11 32.56
N GLN A 133 27.99 -15.80 32.76
CA GLN A 133 28.70 -14.96 33.74
C GLN A 133 30.19 -14.65 33.49
N ASN A 134 30.44 -13.58 32.75
CA ASN A 134 31.66 -12.78 32.89
C ASN A 134 31.34 -11.53 33.74
N HIS A 135 31.90 -11.44 34.94
CA HIS A 135 32.07 -10.16 35.62
C HIS A 135 33.43 -9.57 35.24
N THR A 136 33.42 -8.25 35.05
CA THR A 136 34.55 -7.39 34.68
C THR A 136 35.77 -7.60 35.57
N SER A 137 36.96 -7.69 34.98
CA SER A 137 38.24 -7.46 35.66
C SER A 137 38.97 -6.30 34.96
N PRO A 138 39.44 -5.25 35.66
CA PRO A 138 40.10 -4.11 35.03
C PRO A 138 41.54 -4.41 34.64
N CYS A 139 41.99 -3.83 33.53
CA CYS A 139 43.39 -3.84 33.12
C CYS A 139 44.28 -3.11 34.14
N PHE A 140 45.35 -3.77 34.59
CA PHE A 140 46.53 -3.10 35.13
C PHE A 140 47.72 -3.40 34.21
N LEU A 141 48.31 -2.35 33.65
CA LEU A 141 49.62 -2.40 32.99
C LEU A 141 50.71 -2.18 34.04
N PRO A 142 51.72 -3.04 34.14
CA PRO A 142 52.98 -2.69 34.80
C PRO A 142 53.83 -1.83 33.87
N ASP A 143 54.19 -0.64 34.35
CA ASP A 143 55.23 0.21 33.79
C ASP A 143 56.59 -0.50 33.83
N LEU A 144 57.26 -0.62 32.68
CA LEU A 144 58.55 -1.30 32.51
C LEU A 144 59.68 -0.27 32.39
N SER A 145 59.92 0.48 33.47
CA SER A 145 60.91 1.56 33.52
C SER A 145 61.95 1.46 34.64
N ASP A 146 62.29 0.26 35.13
CA ASP A 146 63.58 0.07 35.82
C ASP A 146 64.16 -1.36 35.72
N MET A 147 65.19 -1.53 34.87
CA MET A 147 66.14 -2.66 34.90
C MET A 147 67.56 -2.17 34.63
N LYS A 148 68.11 -1.50 35.64
CA LYS A 148 69.50 -1.02 35.67
C LYS A 148 70.50 -2.16 35.92
N CYS A 149 70.84 -2.91 34.88
CA CYS A 149 71.91 -3.91 34.96
C CYS A 149 73.29 -3.22 35.10
N ARG A 150 73.88 -3.36 36.28
CA ARG A 150 75.19 -2.82 36.64
C ARG A 150 76.31 -3.64 35.98
N VAL A 151 77.21 -2.98 35.24
CA VAL A 151 78.42 -3.62 34.71
C VAL A 151 79.48 -3.66 35.81
N ASP A 152 79.60 -4.81 36.49
CA ASP A 152 80.73 -5.06 37.39
C ASP A 152 81.82 -5.87 36.66
N LYS A 153 83.04 -5.34 36.68
CA LYS A 153 84.24 -5.98 36.13
C LYS A 153 84.96 -6.76 37.22
N SER A 154 85.09 -8.08 37.06
CA SER A 154 86.06 -8.89 37.82
C SER A 154 86.75 -9.88 36.87
N GLY A 155 88.08 -9.82 36.78
CA GLY A 155 88.89 -10.73 35.97
C GLY A 155 89.52 -11.87 36.78
N LEU A 156 90.46 -12.58 36.13
CA LEU A 156 91.19 -13.78 36.60
C LEU A 156 90.34 -15.07 36.55
N SER A 157 90.84 -16.24 36.13
CA SER A 157 92.15 -16.60 35.56
C SER A 157 92.03 -17.85 34.68
N ASN A 158 92.95 -18.05 33.74
CA ASN A 158 93.01 -19.23 32.87
C ASN A 158 93.50 -20.49 33.63
N LYS A 159 93.08 -21.69 33.19
CA LYS A 159 93.95 -22.87 32.90
C LYS A 159 93.17 -24.09 32.37
N SER A 160 93.34 -24.34 31.07
CA SER A 160 93.48 -25.65 30.39
C SER A 160 93.01 -26.96 31.08
N VAL A 161 92.05 -27.64 30.44
CA VAL A 161 92.24 -29.02 29.91
C VAL A 161 91.52 -29.09 28.55
N LEU A 162 92.17 -29.69 27.54
CA LEU A 162 91.64 -29.89 26.19
C LEU A 162 91.43 -31.40 25.94
N GLN A 163 90.50 -31.73 25.03
CA GLN A 163 90.21 -33.08 24.48
C GLN A 163 89.57 -34.06 25.51
N THR A 164 88.43 -34.72 25.22
CA THR A 164 88.19 -35.58 24.04
C THR A 164 86.74 -35.61 23.49
N THR A 165 86.00 -34.49 23.43
CA THR A 165 84.63 -34.46 22.79
C THR A 165 84.35 -33.25 21.87
N GLN A 166 85.41 -32.54 21.46
CA GLN A 166 85.32 -31.24 20.76
C GLN A 166 84.54 -31.22 19.42
N PRO A 167 84.76 -32.11 18.43
CA PRO A 167 84.11 -31.97 17.13
C PRO A 167 82.59 -32.24 17.20
N GLN A 168 82.18 -33.24 17.97
CA GLN A 168 80.78 -33.66 18.05
C GLN A 168 79.90 -32.63 18.81
N THR A 169 80.46 -31.97 19.83
CA THR A 169 79.75 -30.90 20.55
C THR A 169 79.62 -29.61 19.74
N LEU A 170 80.62 -29.27 18.92
CA LEU A 170 80.54 -28.16 17.98
C LEU A 170 79.53 -28.43 16.86
N GLN A 171 79.54 -29.63 16.28
CA GLN A 171 78.59 -30.02 15.25
C GLN A 171 77.14 -30.01 15.77
N LYS A 172 76.91 -30.51 17.00
CA LYS A 172 75.60 -30.45 17.65
C LYS A 172 75.13 -29.02 17.89
N LYS A 173 75.96 -28.14 18.46
CA LYS A 173 75.64 -26.71 18.60
C LYS A 173 75.33 -26.04 17.26
N GLN A 174 76.07 -26.37 16.21
CA GLN A 174 75.85 -25.80 14.89
C GLN A 174 74.54 -26.29 14.24
N GLN A 175 74.10 -27.51 14.56
CA GLN A 175 72.78 -28.02 14.18
C GLN A 175 71.66 -27.36 15.02
N ASP A 176 71.85 -27.23 16.33
CA ASP A 176 70.90 -26.57 17.22
C ASP A 176 70.64 -25.11 16.79
N THR A 177 71.68 -24.36 16.39
CA THR A 177 71.52 -23.00 15.83
C THR A 177 70.73 -22.99 14.51
N LYS A 178 70.93 -23.98 13.62
CA LYS A 178 70.15 -24.09 12.38
C LYS A 178 68.68 -24.38 12.67
N ASN A 179 68.40 -25.29 13.61
CA ASN A 179 67.05 -25.62 14.05
C ASN A 179 66.35 -24.42 14.73
N LEU A 180 67.10 -23.63 15.53
CA LEU A 180 66.57 -22.41 16.14
C LEU A 180 66.24 -21.34 15.09
N ALA A 181 67.09 -21.20 14.07
CA ALA A 181 66.85 -20.28 12.96
C ALA A 181 65.66 -20.72 12.08
N SER A 182 65.47 -22.02 11.82
CA SER A 182 64.30 -22.50 11.07
C SER A 182 63.00 -22.28 11.85
N LEU A 183 62.98 -22.56 13.15
CA LEU A 183 61.85 -22.27 14.05
C LEU A 183 61.54 -20.77 14.13
N SER A 184 62.57 -19.92 14.23
CA SER A 184 62.40 -18.46 14.20
C SER A 184 61.77 -17.98 12.89
N ASN A 185 62.27 -18.48 11.75
CA ASN A 185 61.72 -18.15 10.43
C ASN A 185 60.28 -18.66 10.24
N GLN A 186 59.92 -19.78 10.86
CA GLN A 186 58.54 -20.30 10.83
C GLN A 186 57.62 -19.42 11.68
N SER A 187 58.00 -19.12 12.93
CA SER A 187 57.25 -18.24 13.83
C SER A 187 57.02 -16.84 13.22
N GLU A 188 58.02 -16.29 12.52
CA GLU A 188 57.86 -15.01 11.82
C GLU A 188 56.84 -15.07 10.67
N ARG A 189 56.76 -16.19 9.94
CA ARG A 189 55.72 -16.38 8.89
C ARG A 189 54.34 -16.50 9.50
N GLU A 190 54.19 -17.31 10.56
CA GLU A 190 52.92 -17.49 11.28
C GLU A 190 52.42 -16.16 11.88
N ALA A 191 53.33 -15.34 12.43
CA ALA A 191 53.01 -14.00 12.92
C ALA A 191 52.51 -13.07 11.80
N ARG A 192 53.21 -13.03 10.65
CA ARG A 192 52.79 -12.21 9.49
C ARG A 192 51.44 -12.67 8.91
N GLU A 193 51.16 -13.97 8.89
CA GLU A 193 49.88 -14.50 8.43
C GLU A 193 48.73 -14.12 9.39
N LEU A 194 48.97 -14.19 10.70
CA LEU A 194 48.02 -13.72 11.72
C LEU A 194 47.79 -12.20 11.63
N GLU A 195 48.83 -11.41 11.40
CA GLU A 195 48.70 -9.96 11.16
C GLU A 195 47.82 -9.67 9.93
N GLN A 196 48.03 -10.39 8.82
CA GLN A 196 47.22 -10.26 7.61
C GLN A 196 45.74 -10.64 7.87
N LYS A 197 45.49 -11.75 8.57
CA LYS A 197 44.14 -12.19 8.98
C LYS A 197 43.45 -11.16 9.89
N VAL A 198 44.17 -10.59 10.85
CA VAL A 198 43.65 -9.53 11.73
C VAL A 198 43.35 -8.25 10.94
N ALA A 199 44.19 -7.88 9.98
CA ALA A 199 43.94 -6.74 9.09
C ALA A 199 42.68 -6.96 8.22
N GLN A 200 42.50 -8.16 7.66
CA GLN A 200 41.31 -8.54 6.91
C GLN A 200 40.04 -8.47 7.78
N MET A 201 40.04 -9.11 8.96
CA MET A 201 38.90 -9.08 9.88
C MET A 201 38.52 -7.64 10.30
N LYS A 202 39.50 -6.76 10.55
CA LYS A 202 39.24 -5.33 10.83
C LYS A 202 38.60 -4.61 9.64
N HIS A 203 39.02 -4.92 8.41
CA HIS A 203 38.41 -4.36 7.21
C HIS A 203 36.96 -4.82 7.04
N GLU A 204 36.70 -6.12 7.21
CA GLU A 204 35.36 -6.71 7.16
C GLU A 204 34.44 -6.14 8.25
N GLN A 205 34.94 -6.03 9.50
CA GLN A 205 34.22 -5.38 10.61
C GLN A 205 33.82 -3.94 10.26
N SER A 206 34.75 -3.15 9.68
CA SER A 206 34.47 -1.76 9.26
C SER A 206 33.43 -1.70 8.14
N GLN A 207 33.47 -2.61 7.16
CA GLN A 207 32.44 -2.70 6.12
C GLN A 207 31.06 -3.04 6.70
N ILE A 208 30.99 -4.01 7.62
CA ILE A 208 29.74 -4.41 8.28
C ILE A 208 29.19 -3.26 9.12
N GLN A 209 30.04 -2.55 9.87
CA GLN A 209 29.64 -1.39 10.66
C GLN A 209 29.10 -0.25 9.76
N LYS A 210 29.72 0.00 8.61
CA LYS A 210 29.23 0.98 7.64
C LYS A 210 27.84 0.60 7.11
N LYS A 211 27.64 -0.65 6.68
CA LYS A 211 26.33 -1.16 6.22
C LYS A 211 25.27 -1.09 7.32
N LEU A 212 25.63 -1.38 8.57
CA LEU A 212 24.72 -1.28 9.72
C LEU A 212 24.25 0.17 9.95
N CYS A 213 25.15 1.15 9.81
CA CYS A 213 24.78 2.57 9.86
C CYS A 213 23.85 2.95 8.69
N GLU A 214 24.15 2.53 7.46
CA GLU A 214 23.31 2.80 6.28
C GLU A 214 21.89 2.22 6.44
N GLU A 215 21.76 0.98 6.91
CA GLU A 215 20.45 0.36 7.17
C GLU A 215 19.71 1.01 8.37
N SER A 216 20.45 1.48 9.39
CA SER A 216 19.87 2.23 10.51
C SER A 216 19.25 3.57 10.06
N GLU A 217 19.93 4.31 9.18
CA GLU A 217 19.37 5.56 8.63
C GLU A 217 18.18 5.29 7.69
N LYS A 218 18.24 4.25 6.84
CA LYS A 218 17.08 3.82 6.04
C LYS A 218 15.88 3.45 6.91
N LYS A 219 16.12 2.72 8.02
CA LYS A 219 15.06 2.39 8.99
C LYS A 219 14.43 3.65 9.57
N LYS A 220 15.22 4.63 10.02
CA LYS A 220 14.70 5.91 10.54
C LYS A 220 13.86 6.66 9.51
N GLN A 221 14.29 6.67 8.25
CA GLN A 221 13.56 7.31 7.16
C GLN A 221 12.19 6.66 6.94
N LEU A 222 12.15 5.31 6.86
CA LEU A 222 10.91 4.55 6.73
C LEU A 222 10.00 4.69 7.97
N GLU A 223 10.57 4.81 9.16
CA GLU A 223 9.82 5.03 10.40
C GLU A 223 9.18 6.43 10.43
N ALA A 224 9.86 7.45 9.91
CA ALA A 224 9.30 8.80 9.74
C ALA A 224 8.19 8.85 8.68
N GLU A 225 8.37 8.17 7.54
CA GLU A 225 7.36 8.04 6.48
C GLU A 225 6.10 7.32 7.01
N LEU A 226 6.26 6.19 7.71
CA LEU A 226 5.16 5.46 8.34
C LEU A 226 4.41 6.32 9.38
N GLN A 227 5.10 7.18 10.12
CA GLN A 227 4.45 8.13 11.04
C GLN A 227 3.66 9.21 10.31
N GLN A 228 4.15 9.71 9.18
CA GLN A 228 3.41 10.67 8.33
C GLN A 228 2.15 10.01 7.74
N ASP A 229 2.27 8.82 7.17
CA ASP A 229 1.13 8.05 6.64
C ASP A 229 0.09 7.78 7.72
N GLN A 230 0.52 7.41 8.93
CA GLN A 230 -0.40 7.20 10.05
C GLN A 230 -1.14 8.49 10.45
N GLN A 231 -0.52 9.67 10.30
CA GLN A 231 -1.19 10.96 10.52
C GLN A 231 -2.18 11.27 9.38
N GLN A 232 -1.79 11.07 8.13
CA GLN A 232 -2.68 11.27 6.97
C GLN A 232 -3.92 10.36 7.03
N ILE A 233 -3.75 9.08 7.39
CA ILE A 233 -4.86 8.14 7.57
C ILE A 233 -5.83 8.65 8.66
N LYS A 234 -5.34 9.14 9.80
CA LYS A 234 -6.19 9.71 10.86
C LYS A 234 -6.97 10.94 10.36
N GLU A 235 -6.33 11.82 9.60
CA GLU A 235 -6.98 13.00 9.03
C GLU A 235 -8.06 12.63 8.00
N LEU A 236 -7.77 11.67 7.11
CA LEU A 236 -8.71 11.16 6.11
C LEU A 236 -9.92 10.47 6.77
N LEU A 237 -9.72 9.70 7.84
CA LEU A 237 -10.80 9.10 8.61
C LEU A 237 -11.71 10.16 9.26
N LEU A 238 -11.13 11.21 9.84
CA LEU A 238 -11.90 12.34 10.41
C LEU A 238 -12.68 13.11 9.32
N LYS A 239 -12.07 13.35 8.16
CA LYS A 239 -12.75 13.96 6.99
C LYS A 239 -13.92 13.10 6.51
N MET A 240 -13.73 11.78 6.42
CA MET A 240 -14.79 10.83 6.06
C MET A 240 -15.94 10.81 7.08
N GLU A 241 -15.62 10.79 8.38
CA GLU A 241 -16.63 10.82 9.44
C GLU A 241 -17.44 12.13 9.41
N LEU A 242 -16.79 13.27 9.19
CA LEU A 242 -17.43 14.57 9.04
C LEU A 242 -18.36 14.58 7.81
N GLN A 243 -17.91 14.09 6.65
CA GLN A 243 -18.75 13.96 5.46
C GLN A 243 -19.97 13.07 5.72
N GLN A 244 -19.80 11.93 6.42
CA GLN A 244 -20.90 11.04 6.76
C GLN A 244 -21.90 11.70 7.73
N LYS A 245 -21.44 12.51 8.69
CA LYS A 245 -22.31 13.33 9.57
C LYS A 245 -23.10 14.37 8.78
N ILE A 246 -22.47 15.06 7.83
CA ILE A 246 -23.13 16.04 6.95
C ILE A 246 -24.21 15.36 6.09
N LEU A 247 -23.91 14.21 5.48
CA LEU A 247 -24.90 13.43 4.71
C LEU A 247 -26.10 13.03 5.58
N LYS A 248 -25.86 12.44 6.76
CA LYS A 248 -26.91 12.09 7.72
C LYS A 248 -27.78 13.28 8.15
N LEU A 249 -27.23 14.50 8.19
CA LEU A 249 -28.01 15.71 8.47
C LEU A 249 -28.84 16.15 7.25
N LYS A 250 -28.26 16.15 6.05
CA LYS A 250 -28.99 16.46 4.80
C LYS A 250 -30.12 15.47 4.54
N ASP A 251 -29.93 14.19 4.78
CA ASP A 251 -30.98 13.17 4.63
C ASP A 251 -32.17 13.43 5.59
N LYS A 252 -31.88 13.81 6.84
CA LYS A 252 -32.90 14.22 7.82
C LYS A 252 -33.63 15.48 7.37
N GLU A 253 -32.91 16.48 6.88
CA GLU A 253 -33.50 17.73 6.36
C GLU A 253 -34.40 17.46 5.15
N ILE A 254 -33.94 16.65 4.19
CA ILE A 254 -34.73 16.20 3.03
C ILE A 254 -35.97 15.43 3.49
N ALA A 255 -35.86 14.55 4.49
CA ALA A 255 -37.00 13.83 5.05
C ALA A 255 -38.02 14.76 5.72
N VAL A 256 -37.56 15.75 6.50
CA VAL A 256 -38.40 16.79 7.10
C VAL A 256 -39.07 17.66 6.03
N PHE A 257 -38.34 18.06 4.99
CA PHE A 257 -38.88 18.82 3.87
C PHE A 257 -39.93 18.03 3.09
N LYS A 258 -39.66 16.76 2.75
CA LYS A 258 -40.64 15.84 2.15
C LYS A 258 -41.87 15.67 3.03
N LYS A 259 -41.71 15.47 4.34
CA LYS A 259 -42.83 15.38 5.30
C LYS A 259 -43.61 16.69 5.37
N LYS A 260 -42.96 17.86 5.38
CA LYS A 260 -43.62 19.17 5.37
C LYS A 260 -44.41 19.40 4.07
N LYS A 261 -43.84 19.03 2.91
CA LYS A 261 -44.51 19.06 1.61
C LYS A 261 -45.74 18.13 1.58
N ASN A 262 -45.62 16.91 2.10
CA ASN A 262 -46.72 15.96 2.14
C ASN A 262 -47.82 16.38 3.14
N ASN A 263 -47.44 16.89 4.33
CA ASN A 263 -48.37 17.43 5.31
C ASN A 263 -49.04 18.74 4.83
N SER A 264 -48.44 19.44 3.86
CA SER A 264 -49.07 20.57 3.17
C SER A 264 -50.16 20.16 2.15
N ALA A 265 -50.62 18.89 2.18
CA ALA A 265 -51.86 18.46 1.53
C ALA A 265 -53.09 19.29 1.95
N ALA A 266 -53.11 19.84 3.18
CA ALA A 266 -54.13 20.82 3.60
C ALA A 266 -54.11 22.10 2.73
N THR A 267 -52.94 22.54 2.28
CA THR A 267 -52.83 23.64 1.30
C THR A 267 -53.27 23.19 -0.08
N SER A 268 -53.08 21.92 -0.47
CA SER A 268 -53.57 21.38 -1.75
C SER A 268 -55.08 21.50 -1.88
N GLN A 269 -55.83 21.19 -0.82
CA GLN A 269 -57.30 21.37 -0.81
C GLN A 269 -57.71 22.85 -0.92
N LYS A 270 -56.95 23.76 -0.29
CA LYS A 270 -57.18 25.20 -0.42
C LYS A 270 -56.85 25.73 -1.82
N LEU A 271 -55.84 25.16 -2.48
CA LEU A 271 -55.43 25.46 -3.84
C LEU A 271 -56.48 25.00 -4.86
N GLN A 272 -57.01 23.78 -4.68
CA GLN A 272 -58.09 23.23 -5.51
C GLN A 272 -59.35 24.11 -5.47
N LYS A 273 -59.80 24.55 -4.29
CA LYS A 273 -60.94 25.48 -4.16
C LYS A 273 -60.71 26.82 -4.88
N LEU A 274 -59.46 27.27 -4.94
CA LEU A 274 -59.08 28.52 -5.62
C LEU A 274 -59.11 28.34 -7.15
N GLU A 275 -58.69 27.17 -7.64
CA GLU A 275 -58.80 26.77 -9.05
C GLU A 275 -60.28 26.67 -9.49
N GLU A 276 -61.14 26.07 -8.66
CA GLU A 276 -62.59 25.99 -8.87
C GLU A 276 -63.25 27.38 -8.92
N GLN A 277 -62.89 28.29 -7.99
CA GLN A 277 -63.35 29.68 -8.01
C GLN A 277 -62.89 30.45 -9.24
N LYS A 278 -61.63 30.26 -9.65
CA LYS A 278 -61.09 30.89 -10.87
C LYS A 278 -61.85 30.42 -12.11
N LYS A 279 -62.07 29.10 -12.25
CA LYS A 279 -62.83 28.53 -13.37
C LYS A 279 -64.25 29.09 -13.46
N TRP A 280 -64.93 29.28 -12.33
CA TRP A 280 -66.25 29.90 -12.31
C TRP A 280 -66.22 31.37 -12.77
N LEU A 281 -65.19 32.14 -12.39
CA LEU A 281 -65.01 33.52 -12.87
C LEU A 281 -64.71 33.59 -14.36
N ASP A 282 -63.90 32.66 -14.89
CA ASP A 282 -63.62 32.55 -16.33
C ASP A 282 -64.91 32.21 -17.10
N GLU A 283 -65.74 31.27 -16.61
CA GLU A 283 -67.05 30.91 -17.19
C GLU A 283 -68.09 32.05 -17.11
N GLU A 284 -68.09 32.84 -16.02
CA GLU A 284 -68.93 34.04 -15.88
C GLU A 284 -68.49 35.14 -16.87
N MET A 285 -67.18 35.36 -17.00
CA MET A 285 -66.61 36.33 -17.94
C MET A 285 -66.95 35.97 -19.39
N GLU A 286 -66.81 34.70 -19.77
CA GLU A 286 -67.21 34.17 -21.08
C GLU A 286 -68.70 34.43 -21.36
N ARG A 287 -69.57 34.18 -20.37
CA ARG A 287 -71.03 34.45 -20.50
C ARG A 287 -71.34 35.93 -20.67
N ILE A 288 -70.66 36.82 -19.94
CA ILE A 288 -70.81 38.27 -20.06
C ILE A 288 -70.32 38.76 -21.43
N LEU A 289 -69.23 38.20 -21.96
CA LEU A 289 -68.73 38.51 -23.30
C LEU A 289 -69.74 38.10 -24.39
N GLN A 290 -70.32 36.90 -24.28
CA GLN A 290 -71.38 36.42 -25.19
C GLN A 290 -72.62 37.32 -25.14
N GLN A 291 -73.07 37.74 -23.95
CA GLN A 291 -74.18 38.69 -23.81
C GLN A 291 -73.87 40.04 -24.44
N ARG A 292 -72.66 40.58 -24.26
CA ARG A 292 -72.23 41.83 -24.90
C ARG A 292 -72.21 41.72 -26.43
N GLN A 293 -71.78 40.57 -26.97
CA GLN A 293 -71.78 40.33 -28.42
C GLN A 293 -73.22 40.30 -28.98
N GLN A 294 -74.15 39.61 -28.32
CA GLN A 294 -75.57 39.61 -28.71
C GLN A 294 -76.20 41.01 -28.64
N LEU A 295 -75.86 41.81 -27.62
CA LEU A 295 -76.34 43.20 -27.52
C LEU A 295 -75.79 44.08 -28.65
N ALA A 296 -74.52 43.92 -29.02
CA ALA A 296 -73.91 44.66 -30.14
C ALA A 296 -74.56 44.32 -31.49
N GLU A 297 -74.88 43.05 -31.74
CA GLU A 297 -75.61 42.63 -32.96
C GLU A 297 -77.02 43.26 -33.02
N LEU A 298 -77.74 43.26 -31.90
CA LEU A 298 -79.04 43.92 -31.79
C LEU A 298 -78.96 45.45 -31.94
N GLU A 299 -77.89 46.09 -31.47
CA GLU A 299 -77.63 47.52 -31.65
C GLU A 299 -77.37 47.86 -33.12
N GLU A 300 -76.56 47.06 -33.83
CA GLU A 300 -76.38 47.21 -35.27
C GLU A 300 -77.70 47.05 -36.04
N ASP A 301 -78.53 46.07 -35.67
CA ASP A 301 -79.82 45.83 -36.29
C ASP A 301 -80.84 46.95 -36.02
N LEU A 302 -80.80 47.53 -34.81
CA LEU A 302 -81.57 48.73 -34.47
C LEU A 302 -81.12 49.91 -35.36
N LYS A 303 -79.82 50.14 -35.48
CA LYS A 303 -79.23 51.19 -36.32
C LYS A 303 -79.59 51.02 -37.81
N LYS A 304 -79.61 49.78 -38.32
CA LYS A 304 -80.11 49.45 -39.68
C LYS A 304 -81.58 49.85 -39.84
N ARG A 305 -82.44 49.53 -38.85
CA ARG A 305 -83.87 49.89 -38.87
C ARG A 305 -84.08 51.40 -38.80
N GLU A 306 -83.33 52.11 -37.96
CA GLU A 306 -83.38 53.58 -37.87
C GLU A 306 -82.99 54.25 -39.18
N ALA A 307 -81.94 53.80 -39.85
CA ALA A 307 -81.55 54.31 -41.17
C ALA A 307 -82.65 54.10 -42.23
N ILE A 308 -83.35 52.95 -42.20
CA ILE A 308 -84.52 52.69 -43.07
C ILE A 308 -85.67 53.65 -42.73
N VAL A 309 -85.96 53.89 -41.44
CA VAL A 309 -87.01 54.83 -41.00
C VAL A 309 -86.66 56.27 -41.41
N ALA A 310 -85.41 56.69 -41.25
CA ALA A 310 -84.94 58.00 -41.69
C ALA A 310 -85.07 58.17 -43.21
N LYS A 311 -84.70 57.15 -43.99
CA LYS A 311 -84.87 57.14 -45.46
C LYS A 311 -86.35 57.16 -45.88
N LYS A 312 -87.23 56.46 -45.16
CA LYS A 312 -88.69 56.54 -45.39
C LYS A 312 -89.24 57.93 -45.08
N ARG A 313 -88.84 58.53 -43.94
CA ARG A 313 -89.22 59.91 -43.55
C ARG A 313 -88.79 60.95 -44.59
N SER A 314 -87.57 60.84 -45.14
CA SER A 314 -87.09 61.78 -46.16
C SER A 314 -87.78 61.60 -47.53
N VAL A 315 -88.13 60.37 -47.92
CA VAL A 315 -88.96 60.13 -49.12
C VAL A 315 -90.37 60.70 -48.96
N ILE A 316 -90.99 60.57 -47.77
CA ILE A 316 -92.30 61.17 -47.48
C ILE A 316 -92.22 62.70 -47.53
N ALA A 317 -91.17 63.30 -46.94
CA ALA A 317 -90.95 64.74 -46.99
C ALA A 317 -90.83 65.28 -48.43
N ARG A 318 -90.16 64.55 -49.33
CA ARG A 318 -90.03 64.89 -50.76
C ARG A 318 -91.29 64.66 -51.60
N LYS A 319 -92.28 63.92 -51.08
CA LYS A 319 -93.56 63.66 -51.77
C LYS A 319 -94.69 64.65 -51.44
N LYS A 320 -94.41 65.69 -50.64
CA LYS A 320 -95.34 66.82 -50.47
C LYS A 320 -95.41 67.63 -51.79
N PRO A 321 -96.61 67.98 -52.30
CA PRO A 321 -96.76 68.71 -53.57
C PRO A 321 -96.36 70.19 -53.45
N PRO A 322 -96.05 70.87 -54.57
CA PRO A 322 -95.80 72.31 -54.60
C PRO A 322 -97.11 73.14 -54.70
N GLY A 323 -97.12 74.28 -53.99
CA GLY A 323 -98.18 75.31 -53.99
C GLY A 323 -99.33 75.09 -52.99
N ASN A 324 -100.02 76.08 -52.44
CA ASN A 324 -100.01 77.58 -52.50
C ASN A 324 -100.83 78.10 -51.28
N GLN A 325 -100.85 79.36 -50.80
CA GLN A 325 -100.07 80.61 -50.91
C GLN A 325 -100.53 81.55 -49.75
N GLU A 326 -99.73 82.56 -49.35
CA GLU A 326 -100.17 83.86 -48.72
C GLU A 326 -100.91 83.83 -47.33
N THR A 327 -100.98 84.86 -46.48
CA THR A 327 -100.20 86.11 -46.20
C THR A 327 -100.54 86.65 -44.79
N GLU A 328 -99.61 87.41 -44.20
CA GLU A 328 -99.71 88.61 -43.32
C GLU A 328 -98.57 88.53 -42.28
N VAL A 329 -97.70 89.53 -42.09
CA VAL A 329 -97.65 90.95 -42.56
C VAL A 329 -96.33 91.23 -43.27
#